data_AF-A0A3D3R6P3-F1
#
_entry.id   AF-A0A3D3R6P3-F1
#
_cell.length_a   1.000
_cell.length_b   1.000
_cell.length_c   1.000
_cell.angle_alpha   90.00
_cell.angle_beta   90.00
_cell.angle_gamma   90.00
#
_symmetry.space_group_name_H-M   'P 1'
#
loop_
_entity.id
_entity.type
_entity.pdbx_description
1 polymer ?
#
loop_
_entity_poly.entity_id
_entity_poly.type
_entity_poly.pdbx_seq_one_letter_code
_entity_poly.pdbx_strand_id
1 'polypeptide(L)'
;MNYGIALFMISQLLVFIGPILIVFLLMPLVKRNLRRELFQYSERQTLFQFLLSLAVLFLPYSFGRCDFLHMFPFFVISLPISLMLIHFYHSRFKKVCSILRPIMLLFLSFFILDLAGVFFINVMNFQKGVPINLNRTQGIISIKGKESEGLVELIHELETDIRPSPIFVGSPQHDKVFINAVMVYFLSGRRSGTLYHHFDPGVTNTRIIQQKIINDLETNQVDTVVLWDQEFTNEPNQSRESSDVTLLDDYIDQNFIHTKKIGEFTLKRR
;
A
#
# COMPACT_ATOMS: atom_id res chain seq x y z
N MET A 1 -18.48 13.63 1.53
CA MET A 1 -18.21 12.18 1.47
C MET A 1 -19.39 11.51 0.78
N ASN A 2 -19.17 10.82 -0.33
CA ASN A 2 -20.24 10.26 -1.16
C ASN A 2 -20.93 9.13 -0.38
N TYR A 3 -22.25 9.19 -0.13
CA TYR A 3 -22.97 8.20 0.70
C TYR A 3 -22.77 6.75 0.23
N GLY A 4 -22.55 6.54 -1.07
CA GLY A 4 -22.21 5.22 -1.63
C GLY A 4 -20.85 4.68 -1.17
N ILE A 5 -19.85 5.53 -0.95
CA ILE A 5 -18.53 5.12 -0.46
C ILE A 5 -18.61 4.70 1.01
N ALA A 6 -19.33 5.45 1.83
CA ALA A 6 -19.52 5.11 3.24
C ALA A 6 -20.25 3.77 3.41
N LEU A 7 -21.31 3.53 2.63
CA LEU A 7 -22.06 2.28 2.66
C LEU A 7 -21.21 1.09 2.18
N PHE A 8 -20.40 1.29 1.14
CA PHE A 8 -19.43 0.30 0.67
C PHE A 8 -18.40 -0.05 1.76
N MET A 9 -17.81 0.95 2.42
CA MET A 9 -16.85 0.73 3.51
C MET A 9 -17.47 0.00 4.71
N ILE A 10 -18.71 0.34 5.09
CA ILE A 10 -19.44 -0.36 6.16
C ILE A 10 -19.73 -1.81 5.75
N SER A 11 -20.12 -2.04 4.50
CA SER A 11 -20.38 -3.40 4.01
C SER A 11 -19.10 -4.24 4.01
N GLN A 12 -17.96 -3.69 3.58
CA GLN A 12 -16.67 -4.35 3.68
C GLN A 12 -16.32 -4.65 5.13
N LEU A 13 -16.45 -3.68 6.04
CA LEU A 13 -16.18 -3.89 7.46
C LEU A 13 -17.01 -5.04 8.05
N LEU A 14 -18.30 -5.11 7.74
CA LEU A 14 -19.19 -6.18 8.20
C LEU A 14 -18.84 -7.54 7.60
N VAL A 15 -18.52 -7.58 6.31
CA VAL A 15 -18.06 -8.81 5.63
C VAL A 15 -16.77 -9.30 6.27
N PHE A 16 -15.81 -8.42 6.54
CA PHE A 16 -14.52 -8.80 7.10
C PHE A 16 -14.59 -9.19 8.57
N ILE A 17 -15.31 -8.42 9.39
CA ILE A 17 -15.41 -8.65 10.84
C ILE A 17 -16.39 -9.78 11.18
N GLY A 18 -17.39 -10.04 10.34
CA GLY A 18 -18.44 -11.04 10.59
C GLY A 18 -17.90 -12.44 10.89
N PRO A 19 -17.15 -13.07 9.98
CA PRO A 19 -16.53 -14.38 10.21
C PRO A 19 -15.61 -14.39 11.43
N ILE A 20 -14.85 -13.31 11.65
CA ILE A 20 -13.93 -13.16 12.79
C ILE A 20 -14.72 -13.24 14.11
N LEU A 21 -15.79 -12.44 14.23
CA LEU A 21 -16.66 -12.47 15.40
C LEU A 21 -17.30 -13.83 15.61
N ILE A 22 -17.70 -14.52 14.54
CA ILE A 22 -18.28 -15.86 14.62
C ILE A 22 -17.25 -16.86 15.15
N VAL A 23 -15.99 -16.80 14.72
CA VAL A 23 -14.92 -17.61 15.33
C VAL A 23 -14.81 -17.30 16.81
N PHE A 24 -14.67 -16.03 17.21
CA PHE A 24 -14.52 -15.67 18.63
C PHE A 24 -15.73 -16.03 19.49
N LEU A 25 -16.96 -15.97 18.96
CA LEU A 25 -18.18 -16.35 19.67
C LEU A 25 -18.30 -17.87 19.83
N LEU A 26 -17.85 -18.64 18.83
CA LEU A 26 -17.92 -20.11 18.84
C LEU A 26 -16.71 -20.77 19.50
N MET A 27 -15.60 -20.05 19.68
CA MET A 27 -14.35 -20.56 20.23
C MET A 27 -14.44 -20.93 21.73
N PRO A 28 -15.10 -20.16 22.63
CA PRO A 28 -15.33 -20.55 24.02
C PRO A 28 -16.23 -21.79 24.19
N LEU A 29 -17.05 -22.09 23.17
CA LEU A 29 -17.91 -23.27 23.17
C LEU A 29 -17.12 -24.56 22.91
N VAL A 30 -15.83 -24.47 22.55
CA VAL A 30 -14.91 -25.60 22.36
C VAL A 30 -14.53 -26.17 23.74
N LYS A 31 -15.48 -26.84 24.40
CA LYS A 31 -15.27 -27.52 25.68
C LYS A 31 -14.40 -28.77 25.52
N ARG A 32 -13.84 -29.27 26.63
CA ARG A 32 -13.02 -30.49 26.75
C ARG A 32 -13.60 -31.74 26.07
N ASN A 33 -14.93 -31.85 25.92
CA ASN A 33 -15.60 -32.95 25.22
C ASN A 33 -15.60 -32.82 23.68
N LEU A 34 -15.55 -31.60 23.13
CA LEU A 34 -15.36 -31.37 21.70
C LEU A 34 -13.94 -31.72 21.25
N ARG A 35 -12.99 -31.76 22.20
CA ARG A 35 -11.65 -32.30 21.97
C ARG A 35 -11.63 -33.79 21.60
N ARG A 36 -12.76 -34.50 21.70
CA ARG A 36 -12.87 -35.90 21.26
C ARG A 36 -13.52 -36.04 19.88
N GLU A 37 -14.50 -35.20 19.52
CA GLU A 37 -15.18 -35.25 18.22
C GLU A 37 -14.41 -34.51 17.11
N LEU A 38 -13.86 -33.32 17.38
CA LEU A 38 -12.98 -32.60 16.43
C LEU A 38 -11.69 -33.38 16.14
N PHE A 39 -11.28 -34.24 17.08
CA PHE A 39 -9.99 -34.92 17.12
C PHE A 39 -10.13 -36.43 16.88
N GLN A 40 -11.32 -36.88 16.45
CA GLN A 40 -11.56 -38.28 16.09
C GLN A 40 -10.88 -38.66 14.76
N TYR A 41 -10.61 -37.67 13.91
CA TYR A 41 -9.91 -37.81 12.62
C TYR A 41 -8.68 -36.91 12.61
N SER A 42 -7.48 -37.51 12.56
CA SER A 42 -6.19 -36.80 12.66
C SER A 42 -6.02 -35.71 11.60
N GLU A 43 -6.48 -35.94 10.37
CA GLU A 43 -6.32 -34.98 9.26
C GLU A 43 -7.12 -33.69 9.45
N ARG A 44 -8.38 -33.79 9.90
CA ARG A 44 -9.25 -32.62 10.15
C ARG A 44 -8.73 -31.76 11.29
N GLN A 45 -8.16 -32.42 12.30
CA GLN A 45 -7.50 -31.77 13.40
C GLN A 45 -6.25 -31.01 12.92
N THR A 46 -5.39 -31.65 12.14
CA THR A 46 -4.18 -31.01 11.59
C THR A 46 -4.55 -29.79 10.76
N LEU A 47 -5.56 -29.91 9.88
CA LEU A 47 -6.05 -28.79 9.08
C LEU A 47 -6.60 -27.65 9.94
N PHE A 48 -7.45 -27.95 10.92
CA PHE A 48 -8.01 -26.93 11.82
C PHE A 48 -6.91 -26.22 12.62
N GLN A 49 -5.95 -26.97 13.16
CA GLN A 49 -4.82 -26.42 13.91
C GLN A 49 -3.93 -25.54 13.03
N PHE A 50 -3.65 -25.98 11.81
CA PHE A 50 -2.91 -25.22 10.83
C PHE A 50 -3.63 -23.89 10.50
N LEU A 51 -4.91 -23.95 10.14
CA LEU A 51 -5.70 -22.75 9.85
C LEU A 51 -5.79 -21.82 11.05
N LEU A 52 -6.01 -22.35 12.25
CA LEU A 52 -6.05 -21.55 13.47
C LEU A 52 -4.70 -20.89 13.77
N SER A 53 -3.58 -21.58 13.56
CA SER A 53 -2.25 -20.97 13.73
C SER A 53 -2.01 -19.84 12.74
N LEU A 54 -2.42 -20.01 11.48
CA LEU A 54 -2.32 -18.95 10.49
C LEU A 54 -3.22 -17.77 10.87
N ALA A 55 -4.44 -18.04 11.34
CA ALA A 55 -5.35 -17.00 11.80
C ALA A 55 -4.71 -16.17 12.93
N VAL A 56 -4.11 -16.82 13.93
CA VAL A 56 -3.41 -16.14 15.04
C VAL A 56 -2.23 -15.31 14.54
N LEU A 57 -1.48 -15.78 13.54
CA LEU A 57 -0.34 -15.05 12.97
C LEU A 57 -0.77 -13.84 12.14
N PHE A 58 -1.85 -13.95 11.36
CA PHE A 58 -2.34 -12.86 10.52
C PHE A 58 -3.15 -11.82 11.27
N LEU A 59 -3.70 -12.15 12.45
CA LEU A 59 -4.52 -11.22 13.22
C LEU A 59 -3.77 -9.92 13.64
N PRO A 60 -2.55 -9.97 14.21
CA PRO A 60 -1.77 -8.75 14.50
C PRO A 60 -1.42 -7.95 13.24
N TYR A 61 -1.12 -8.63 12.14
CA TYR A 61 -0.82 -7.99 10.85
C TYR A 61 -2.03 -7.18 10.35
N SER A 62 -3.21 -7.78 10.42
CA SER A 62 -4.49 -7.16 10.07
C SER A 62 -4.84 -5.96 10.95
N PHE A 63 -4.47 -5.94 12.24
CA PHE A 63 -4.67 -4.75 13.09
C PHE A 63 -3.69 -3.61 12.80
N GLY A 64 -2.50 -3.90 12.27
CA GLY A 64 -1.52 -2.88 11.90
C GLY A 64 -1.93 -2.10 10.65
N ARG A 65 -2.68 -2.73 9.74
CA ARG A 65 -3.20 -2.13 8.49
C ARG A 65 -4.57 -2.73 8.17
N CYS A 66 -5.63 -1.95 8.46
CA CYS A 66 -7.01 -2.42 8.35
C CYS A 66 -7.62 -2.28 6.94
N ASP A 67 -6.82 -2.07 5.89
CA ASP A 67 -7.33 -2.02 4.52
C ASP A 67 -7.55 -3.42 3.92
N PHE A 68 -8.30 -3.47 2.82
CA PHE A 68 -8.70 -4.70 2.15
C PHE A 68 -7.52 -5.65 1.89
N LEU A 69 -6.41 -5.14 1.39
CA LEU A 69 -5.27 -5.97 0.96
C LEU A 69 -4.59 -6.64 2.17
N HIS A 70 -4.58 -5.98 3.32
CA HIS A 70 -3.94 -6.47 4.53
C HIS A 70 -4.88 -7.32 5.40
N MET A 71 -6.21 -7.12 5.30
CA MET A 71 -7.23 -7.96 5.93
C MET A 71 -7.51 -9.26 5.17
N PHE A 72 -7.25 -9.28 3.86
CA PHE A 72 -7.59 -10.39 2.97
C PHE A 72 -7.07 -11.77 3.43
N PRO A 73 -5.77 -11.94 3.80
CA PRO A 73 -5.26 -13.24 4.22
C PRO A 73 -6.01 -13.80 5.45
N PHE A 74 -6.26 -12.94 6.44
CA PHE A 74 -6.97 -13.33 7.66
C PHE A 74 -8.42 -13.73 7.36
N PHE A 75 -9.09 -13.00 6.47
CA PHE A 75 -10.45 -13.33 6.05
C PHE A 75 -10.54 -14.70 5.39
N VAL A 76 -9.67 -14.98 4.41
CA VAL A 76 -9.63 -16.24 3.67
C VAL A 76 -9.45 -17.44 4.61
N ILE A 77 -8.76 -17.26 5.73
CA ILE A 77 -8.56 -18.30 6.76
C ILE A 77 -9.76 -18.39 7.72
N SER A 78 -10.31 -17.25 8.15
CA SER A 78 -11.41 -17.19 9.12
C SER A 78 -12.71 -17.82 8.62
N LEU A 79 -12.95 -17.76 7.29
CA LEU A 79 -14.17 -18.26 6.68
C LEU A 79 -14.27 -19.82 6.74
N PRO A 80 -13.26 -20.60 6.30
CA PRO A 80 -13.22 -22.04 6.51
C PRO A 80 -13.34 -22.43 7.99
N ILE A 81 -12.62 -21.75 8.90
CA ILE A 81 -12.70 -22.02 10.34
C ILE A 81 -14.13 -21.85 10.85
N SER A 82 -14.79 -20.75 10.47
CA SER A 82 -16.17 -20.45 10.86
C SER A 82 -17.15 -21.51 10.35
N LEU A 83 -17.02 -21.93 9.08
CA LEU A 83 -17.86 -22.97 8.48
C LEU A 83 -17.63 -24.34 9.14
N MET A 84 -16.38 -24.68 9.45
CA MET A 84 -16.02 -25.89 10.20
C MET A 84 -16.69 -25.86 11.57
N LEU A 85 -16.53 -24.78 12.34
CA LEU A 85 -17.15 -24.63 13.66
C LEU A 85 -18.68 -24.73 13.59
N ILE A 86 -19.33 -24.04 12.65
CA ILE A 86 -20.79 -24.12 12.47
C ILE A 86 -21.24 -25.55 12.15
N HIS A 87 -20.51 -26.26 11.28
CA HIS A 87 -20.80 -27.65 10.95
C HIS A 87 -20.70 -28.55 12.18
N PHE A 88 -19.63 -28.40 12.97
CA PHE A 88 -19.43 -29.18 14.20
C PHE A 88 -20.50 -28.91 15.25
N TYR A 89 -20.91 -27.65 15.44
CA TYR A 89 -21.93 -27.28 16.42
C TYR A 89 -23.36 -27.55 15.96
N HIS A 90 -23.59 -27.90 14.70
CA HIS A 90 -24.93 -28.03 14.13
C HIS A 90 -25.80 -29.08 14.85
N SER A 91 -25.22 -30.21 15.27
CA SER A 91 -25.95 -31.27 15.98
C SER A 91 -26.43 -30.82 17.37
N ARG A 92 -25.66 -29.96 18.04
CA ARG A 92 -25.88 -29.52 19.43
C ARG A 92 -26.68 -28.23 19.54
N PHE A 93 -26.51 -27.32 18.58
CA PHE A 93 -27.13 -26.00 18.56
C PHE A 93 -27.86 -25.74 17.25
N LYS A 94 -28.68 -26.72 16.82
CA LYS A 94 -29.37 -26.74 15.51
C LYS A 94 -30.00 -25.40 15.12
N LYS A 95 -30.75 -24.76 16.03
CA LYS A 95 -31.43 -23.48 15.78
C LYS A 95 -30.45 -22.31 15.54
N VAL A 96 -29.34 -22.26 16.26
CA VAL A 96 -28.33 -21.20 16.10
C VAL A 96 -27.52 -21.43 14.83
N CYS A 97 -27.05 -22.67 14.60
CA CYS A 97 -26.29 -23.03 13.41
C CYS A 97 -27.11 -22.93 12.12
N SER A 98 -28.42 -23.21 12.16
CA SER A 98 -29.31 -23.02 11.00
C SER A 98 -29.47 -21.56 10.60
N ILE A 99 -29.25 -20.62 11.53
CA ILE A 99 -29.25 -19.17 11.27
C ILE A 99 -27.86 -18.71 10.82
N LEU A 100 -26.80 -19.16 11.48
CA LEU A 100 -25.42 -18.74 11.17
C LEU A 100 -24.94 -19.24 9.81
N ARG A 101 -25.38 -20.43 9.37
CA ARG A 101 -24.96 -21.00 8.08
C ARG A 101 -25.34 -20.13 6.88
N PRO A 102 -26.61 -19.72 6.67
CA PRO A 102 -26.95 -18.84 5.56
C PRO A 102 -26.28 -17.46 5.67
N ILE A 103 -26.05 -16.95 6.88
CA ILE A 103 -25.29 -15.71 7.11
C ILE A 103 -23.84 -15.85 6.60
N MET A 104 -23.17 -16.96 6.92
CA MET A 104 -21.81 -17.23 6.43
C MET A 104 -21.74 -17.41 4.92
N LEU A 105 -22.75 -18.06 4.32
CA LEU A 105 -22.84 -18.18 2.87
C LEU A 105 -23.06 -16.80 2.22
N LEU A 106 -23.87 -15.95 2.84
CA LEU A 106 -24.07 -14.58 2.40
C LEU A 106 -22.75 -13.78 2.44
N PHE A 107 -21.97 -13.89 3.52
CA PHE A 107 -20.64 -13.26 3.60
C PHE A 107 -19.69 -13.77 2.52
N LEU A 108 -19.65 -15.09 2.26
CA LEU A 108 -18.87 -15.64 1.18
C LEU A 108 -19.33 -15.12 -0.19
N SER A 109 -20.64 -15.04 -0.43
CA SER A 109 -21.19 -14.49 -1.67
C SER A 109 -20.82 -13.03 -1.88
N PHE A 110 -20.94 -12.19 -0.85
CA PHE A 110 -20.50 -10.79 -0.90
C PHE A 110 -19.00 -10.67 -1.17
N PHE A 111 -18.19 -11.49 -0.51
CA PHE A 111 -16.74 -11.51 -0.75
C PHE A 111 -16.38 -11.89 -2.19
N ILE A 112 -17.03 -12.92 -2.75
CA ILE A 112 -16.82 -13.31 -4.16
C ILE A 112 -17.23 -12.17 -5.10
N LEU A 113 -18.36 -11.52 -4.84
CA LEU A 113 -18.83 -10.39 -5.65
C LEU A 113 -17.88 -9.20 -5.58
N ASP A 114 -17.31 -8.91 -4.41
CA ASP A 114 -16.33 -7.84 -4.24
C ASP A 114 -15.04 -8.14 -5.01
N LEU A 115 -14.52 -9.37 -4.91
CA LEU A 115 -13.38 -9.86 -5.70
C LEU A 115 -13.65 -9.75 -7.21
N ALA A 116 -14.83 -10.19 -7.66
CA ALA A 116 -15.24 -10.10 -9.06
C ALA A 116 -15.37 -8.63 -9.51
N GLY A 117 -15.88 -7.76 -8.65
CA GLY A 117 -15.98 -6.32 -8.89
C GLY A 117 -14.61 -5.66 -9.05
N VAL A 118 -13.69 -5.91 -8.11
CA VAL A 118 -12.30 -5.42 -8.18
C VAL A 118 -11.60 -5.95 -9.44
N PHE A 119 -11.75 -7.25 -9.74
CA PHE A 119 -11.21 -7.83 -10.97
C PHE A 119 -11.79 -7.16 -12.22
N PHE A 120 -13.11 -6.99 -12.28
CA PHE A 120 -13.78 -6.35 -13.41
C PHE A 120 -13.32 -4.90 -13.59
N ILE A 121 -13.26 -4.11 -12.52
CA ILE A 121 -12.74 -2.73 -12.54
C ILE A 121 -11.30 -2.72 -13.06
N ASN A 122 -10.44 -3.62 -12.59
CA ASN A 122 -9.06 -3.72 -13.04
C ASN A 122 -8.96 -4.08 -14.53
N VAL A 123 -9.79 -5.01 -15.03
CA VAL A 123 -9.86 -5.34 -16.46
C VAL A 123 -10.33 -4.14 -17.29
N MET A 124 -11.37 -3.45 -16.84
CA MET A 124 -11.89 -2.24 -17.51
C MET A 124 -10.85 -1.12 -17.52
N ASN A 125 -10.09 -0.96 -16.44
CA ASN A 125 -8.98 0.00 -16.37
C ASN A 125 -7.82 -0.40 -17.28
N PHE A 126 -7.49 -1.70 -17.34
CA PHE A 126 -6.47 -2.24 -18.24
C PHE A 126 -6.82 -1.98 -19.71
N GLN A 127 -8.08 -2.16 -20.10
CA GLN A 127 -8.56 -1.86 -21.45
C GLN A 127 -8.45 -0.37 -21.83
N LYS A 128 -8.51 0.54 -20.84
CA LYS A 128 -8.34 1.98 -21.04
C LYS A 128 -6.88 2.43 -20.94
N GLY A 129 -5.96 1.52 -20.60
CA GLY A 129 -4.56 1.84 -20.43
C GLY A 129 -3.89 2.19 -21.75
N VAL A 130 -3.01 3.18 -21.70
CA VAL A 130 -2.14 3.58 -22.80
C VAL A 130 -0.71 3.13 -22.46
N PRO A 131 0.04 2.57 -23.42
CA PRO A 131 1.44 2.21 -23.19
C PRO A 131 2.27 3.43 -22.76
N ILE A 132 3.12 3.25 -21.76
CA ILE A 132 4.12 4.26 -21.40
C ILE A 132 5.30 4.08 -22.37
N ASN A 133 5.54 5.07 -23.24
CA ASN A 133 6.55 4.98 -24.30
C ASN A 133 7.97 5.31 -23.80
N LEU A 134 8.47 4.55 -22.84
CA LEU A 134 9.85 4.64 -22.34
C LEU A 134 10.56 3.31 -22.53
N ASN A 135 11.89 3.37 -22.67
CA ASN A 135 12.73 2.17 -22.89
C ASN A 135 12.53 1.10 -21.81
N ARG A 136 12.27 1.52 -20.56
CA ARG A 136 12.18 0.65 -19.38
C ARG A 136 10.76 0.27 -18.98
N THR A 137 9.76 0.62 -19.80
CA THR A 137 8.34 0.37 -19.52
C THR A 137 7.68 -0.53 -20.55
N GLN A 138 8.46 -1.38 -21.23
CA GLN A 138 7.91 -2.36 -22.18
C GLN A 138 6.88 -3.26 -21.49
N GLY A 139 5.66 -3.30 -22.04
CA GLY A 139 4.54 -4.06 -21.48
C GLY A 139 3.85 -3.39 -20.28
N ILE A 140 4.29 -2.20 -19.86
CA ILE A 140 3.63 -1.42 -18.81
C ILE A 140 2.64 -0.45 -19.45
N ILE A 141 1.40 -0.48 -18.95
CA ILE A 141 0.35 0.45 -19.34
C ILE A 141 0.00 1.36 -18.16
N SER A 142 -0.36 2.61 -18.45
CA SER A 142 -0.92 3.54 -17.47
C SER A 142 -2.31 3.97 -17.90
N ILE A 143 -3.19 4.23 -16.95
CA ILE A 143 -4.40 5.01 -17.23
C ILE A 143 -3.92 6.43 -17.59
N LYS A 144 -4.36 6.94 -18.74
CA LYS A 144 -3.93 8.25 -19.24
C LYS A 144 -4.35 9.36 -18.26
N GLY A 145 -3.40 10.19 -17.84
CA GLY A 145 -3.61 11.33 -16.95
C GLY A 145 -2.42 12.29 -16.96
N LYS A 146 -2.61 13.52 -16.47
CA LYS A 146 -1.60 14.60 -16.48
C LYS A 146 -0.26 14.19 -15.84
N GLU A 147 -0.32 13.44 -14.74
CA GLU A 147 0.88 12.97 -14.02
C GLU A 147 1.74 12.02 -14.88
N SER A 148 1.09 11.09 -15.60
CA SER A 148 1.79 10.16 -16.48
C SER A 148 2.44 10.85 -17.68
N GLU A 149 1.82 11.92 -18.20
CA GLU A 149 2.37 12.70 -19.32
C GLU A 149 3.59 13.53 -18.88
N GLY A 150 3.50 14.22 -17.74
CA GLY A 150 4.62 14.98 -17.18
C GLY A 150 5.82 14.11 -16.83
N LEU A 151 5.58 12.89 -16.32
CA LEU A 151 6.66 11.94 -16.06
C LEU A 151 7.36 11.49 -17.34
N VAL A 152 6.61 11.12 -18.39
CA VAL A 152 7.21 10.70 -19.67
C VAL A 152 8.05 11.82 -20.29
N GLU A 153 7.54 13.05 -20.29
CA GLU A 153 8.28 14.21 -20.79
C GLU A 153 9.55 14.47 -19.96
N LEU A 154 9.47 14.37 -18.63
CA LEU A 154 10.64 14.50 -17.75
C LEU A 154 11.71 13.46 -18.09
N ILE A 155 11.32 12.20 -18.28
CA ILE A 155 12.30 11.13 -18.58
C ILE A 155 12.97 11.39 -19.93
N HIS A 156 12.21 11.80 -20.96
CA HIS A 156 12.80 12.18 -22.23
C HIS A 156 13.75 13.37 -22.11
N GLU A 157 13.41 14.40 -21.32
CA GLU A 157 14.31 15.52 -21.03
C GLU A 157 15.62 15.03 -20.40
N LEU A 158 15.56 14.12 -19.42
CA LEU A 158 16.75 13.54 -18.79
C LEU A 158 17.55 12.63 -19.74
N GLU A 159 16.92 12.01 -20.73
CA GLU A 159 17.62 11.22 -21.76
C GLU A 159 18.42 12.10 -22.74
N THR A 160 18.14 13.41 -22.81
CA THR A 160 18.89 14.34 -23.68
C THR A 160 20.28 14.73 -23.16
N ASP A 161 20.58 14.48 -21.87
CA ASP A 161 21.88 14.86 -21.32
C ASP A 161 23.01 14.05 -21.97
N ILE A 162 24.02 14.75 -22.49
CA ILE A 162 25.18 14.16 -23.17
C ILE A 162 26.00 13.25 -22.24
N ARG A 163 26.05 13.58 -20.94
CA ARG A 163 26.76 12.81 -19.91
C ARG A 163 25.84 12.52 -18.73
N PRO A 164 25.28 11.31 -18.67
CA PRO A 164 24.42 10.93 -17.56
C PRO A 164 25.16 10.90 -16.21
N SER A 165 24.91 11.87 -15.33
CA SER A 165 25.38 11.91 -13.93
C SER A 165 24.30 11.38 -12.96
N PRO A 166 24.67 11.01 -11.72
CA PRO A 166 23.70 10.77 -10.65
C PRO A 166 22.80 12.00 -10.45
N ILE A 167 21.53 11.74 -10.10
CA ILE A 167 20.54 12.81 -9.89
C ILE A 167 19.99 12.76 -8.47
N PHE A 168 19.43 13.87 -8.02
CA PHE A 168 18.63 13.92 -6.81
C PHE A 168 17.15 14.07 -7.16
N VAL A 169 16.28 13.26 -6.57
CA VAL A 169 14.83 13.33 -6.76
C VAL A 169 14.18 13.51 -5.39
N GLY A 170 13.56 14.66 -5.17
CA GLY A 170 12.99 15.05 -3.88
C GLY A 170 11.66 15.78 -4.01
N SER A 171 11.28 16.46 -2.94
CA SER A 171 10.07 17.29 -2.85
C SER A 171 10.48 18.77 -2.81
N PRO A 172 9.60 19.73 -3.16
CA PRO A 172 9.91 21.15 -3.04
C PRO A 172 10.19 21.64 -1.61
N GLN A 173 9.77 20.87 -0.60
CA GLN A 173 9.98 21.13 0.82
C GLN A 173 10.50 19.83 1.48
N HIS A 174 11.54 19.91 2.30
CA HIS A 174 12.14 18.75 2.97
C HIS A 174 11.97 18.77 4.49
N ASP A 175 11.41 19.84 5.06
CA ASP A 175 11.01 19.95 6.46
C ASP A 175 9.71 19.18 6.75
N LYS A 176 8.84 19.09 5.75
CA LYS A 176 7.64 18.23 5.68
C LYS A 176 7.87 17.17 4.63
N VAL A 177 7.72 15.91 5.01
CA VAL A 177 7.98 14.78 4.11
C VAL A 177 6.75 13.89 4.07
N PHE A 178 6.32 13.52 2.87
CA PHE A 178 5.32 12.50 2.65
C PHE A 178 5.90 11.37 1.79
N ILE A 179 6.11 11.63 0.50
CA ILE A 179 6.78 10.73 -0.45
C ILE A 179 7.53 11.56 -1.51
N ASN A 180 8.45 10.91 -2.22
CA ASN A 180 9.12 11.46 -3.40
C ASN A 180 9.00 10.50 -4.60
N ALA A 181 9.29 11.02 -5.81
CA ALA A 181 9.11 10.28 -7.06
C ALA A 181 10.27 9.30 -7.35
N VAL A 182 10.52 8.31 -6.48
CA VAL A 182 11.62 7.34 -6.61
C VAL A 182 11.65 6.63 -7.97
N MET A 183 10.47 6.46 -8.59
CA MET A 183 10.34 5.84 -9.92
C MET A 183 11.13 6.58 -11.02
N VAL A 184 11.42 7.88 -10.86
CA VAL A 184 12.24 8.65 -11.82
C VAL A 184 13.62 8.03 -12.00
N TYR A 185 14.24 7.51 -10.93
CA TYR A 185 15.54 6.83 -11.02
C TYR A 185 15.48 5.58 -11.90
N PHE A 186 14.46 4.76 -11.69
CA PHE A 186 14.27 3.53 -12.46
C PHE A 186 14.04 3.86 -13.94
N LEU A 187 13.12 4.79 -14.23
CA LEU A 187 12.71 5.11 -15.60
C LEU A 187 13.79 5.82 -16.41
N SER A 188 14.54 6.74 -15.79
CA SER A 188 15.65 7.44 -16.44
C SER A 188 16.93 6.60 -16.50
N GLY A 189 16.99 5.49 -15.76
CA GLY A 189 18.21 4.70 -15.59
C GLY A 189 19.33 5.42 -14.84
N ARG A 190 19.03 6.53 -14.16
CA ARG A 190 19.98 7.32 -13.39
C ARG A 190 20.15 6.75 -11.98
N ARG A 191 21.38 6.82 -11.46
CA ARG A 191 21.66 6.51 -10.06
C ARG A 191 21.19 7.66 -9.16
N SER A 192 20.81 7.33 -7.93
CA SER A 192 20.62 8.36 -6.91
C SER A 192 21.96 8.93 -6.46
N GLY A 193 22.00 10.24 -6.27
CA GLY A 193 23.12 10.97 -5.71
C GLY A 193 23.27 10.84 -4.20
N THR A 194 22.37 10.14 -3.51
CA THR A 194 22.44 9.88 -2.06
C THR A 194 21.90 8.49 -1.73
N LEU A 195 22.27 7.95 -0.57
CA LEU A 195 21.65 6.75 -0.02
C LEU A 195 20.16 6.96 0.28
N TYR A 196 19.78 8.17 0.69
CA TYR A 196 18.42 8.54 1.13
C TYR A 196 17.51 8.90 -0.06
N HIS A 197 17.41 7.98 -1.01
CA HIS A 197 16.64 8.14 -2.25
C HIS A 197 15.14 7.95 -2.07
N HIS A 198 14.71 7.35 -0.96
CA HIS A 198 13.31 7.27 -0.52
C HIS A 198 13.13 8.15 0.71
N PHE A 199 12.01 8.85 0.76
CA PHE A 199 11.72 9.82 1.81
C PHE A 199 10.80 9.24 2.87
N ASP A 200 11.30 9.24 4.11
CA ASP A 200 10.63 8.67 5.28
C ASP A 200 10.45 9.76 6.36
N PRO A 201 9.21 10.08 6.76
CA PRO A 201 8.98 11.04 7.84
C PRO A 201 9.65 10.62 9.15
N GLY A 202 10.29 11.59 9.83
CA GLY A 202 11.07 11.33 11.05
C GLY A 202 12.50 10.82 10.78
N VAL A 203 12.85 10.56 9.52
CA VAL A 203 14.20 10.18 9.09
C VAL A 203 14.78 11.25 8.18
N THR A 204 14.22 11.43 6.99
CA THR A 204 14.80 12.32 5.95
C THR A 204 14.56 13.80 6.21
N ASN A 205 13.56 14.15 7.03
CA ASN A 205 13.32 15.52 7.50
C ASN A 205 14.13 15.89 8.75
N THR A 206 15.13 15.10 9.14
CA THR A 206 15.99 15.43 10.28
C THR A 206 17.26 16.15 9.84
N ARG A 207 17.77 17.04 10.70
CA ARG A 207 19.00 17.81 10.45
C ARG A 207 20.20 16.93 10.08
N ILE A 208 20.38 15.82 10.80
CA ILE A 208 21.50 14.89 10.59
C ILE A 208 21.42 14.26 9.20
N ILE A 209 20.23 13.86 8.76
CA ILE A 209 20.05 13.19 7.48
C ILE A 209 20.10 14.17 6.31
N GLN A 210 19.48 15.36 6.43
CA GLN A 210 19.62 16.39 5.40
C GLN A 210 21.09 16.80 5.19
N GLN A 211 21.89 16.93 6.26
CA GLN A 211 23.32 17.20 6.12
C GLN A 211 24.07 16.08 5.40
N LYS A 212 23.72 14.81 5.65
CA LYS A 212 24.30 13.67 4.92
C LYS A 212 23.91 13.70 3.45
N ILE A 213 22.66 13.99 3.14
CA ILE A 213 22.20 14.15 1.75
C ILE A 213 23.05 15.21 1.07
N ILE A 214 23.18 16.41 1.64
CA ILE A 214 24.01 17.50 1.09
C ILE A 214 25.44 17.01 0.82
N ASN A 215 26.08 16.35 1.79
CA ASN A 215 27.44 15.84 1.64
C ASN A 215 27.54 14.78 0.51
N ASP A 216 26.53 13.90 0.38
CA ASP A 216 26.47 12.92 -0.70
C ASP A 216 26.31 13.61 -2.06
N LEU A 217 25.47 14.65 -2.16
CA LEU A 217 25.25 15.40 -3.39
C LEU A 217 26.54 16.06 -3.88
N GLU A 218 27.33 16.63 -2.98
CA GLU A 218 28.66 17.18 -3.31
C GLU A 218 29.66 16.08 -3.70
N THR A 219 29.74 15.02 -2.89
CA THR A 219 30.71 13.94 -3.10
C THR A 219 30.47 13.21 -4.43
N ASN A 220 29.21 13.01 -4.78
CA ASN A 220 28.79 12.32 -5.99
C ASN A 220 28.65 13.25 -7.20
N GLN A 221 28.98 14.54 -7.05
CA GLN A 221 28.93 15.56 -8.12
C GLN A 221 27.56 15.58 -8.81
N VAL A 222 26.51 15.74 -8.00
CA VAL A 222 25.14 15.80 -8.52
C VAL A 222 24.89 17.16 -9.17
N ASP A 223 24.70 17.14 -10.48
CA ASP A 223 24.45 18.34 -11.28
C ASP A 223 22.97 18.57 -11.59
N THR A 224 22.11 17.57 -11.36
CA THR A 224 20.68 17.61 -11.70
C THR A 224 19.82 17.24 -10.50
N VAL A 225 18.87 18.12 -10.18
CA VAL A 225 17.85 17.96 -9.13
C VAL A 225 16.47 17.96 -9.79
N VAL A 226 15.63 16.99 -9.42
CA VAL A 226 14.22 16.90 -9.80
C VAL A 226 13.38 17.02 -8.54
N LEU A 227 12.52 18.03 -8.47
CA LEU A 227 11.59 18.22 -7.36
C LEU A 227 10.17 17.91 -7.83
N TRP A 228 9.49 16.98 -7.16
CA TRP A 228 8.12 16.62 -7.48
C TRP A 228 7.14 17.37 -6.58
N ASP A 229 6.41 18.30 -7.17
CA ASP A 229 5.38 19.14 -6.56
C ASP A 229 4.09 18.33 -6.37
N GLN A 230 4.11 17.43 -5.39
CA GLN A 230 2.92 16.68 -5.00
C GLN A 230 2.17 17.43 -3.90
N GLU A 231 0.84 17.54 -4.03
CA GLU A 231 -0.01 18.03 -2.96
C GLU A 231 0.16 17.17 -1.70
N PHE A 232 0.51 17.82 -0.58
CA PHE A 232 0.54 17.15 0.72
C PHE A 232 -0.87 16.74 1.12
N THR A 233 -1.04 15.46 1.45
CA THR A 233 -2.30 14.97 2.00
C THR A 233 -2.50 15.56 3.40
N ASN A 234 -3.70 16.10 3.64
CA ASN A 234 -4.04 16.75 4.91
C ASN A 234 -4.44 15.73 5.98
N GLU A 235 -3.65 14.68 6.13
CA GLU A 235 -3.88 13.63 7.12
C GLU A 235 -3.52 14.11 8.53
N PRO A 236 -4.30 13.77 9.57
CA PRO A 236 -4.04 14.19 10.94
C PRO A 236 -2.94 13.34 11.60
N ASN A 237 -1.74 13.34 11.02
CA ASN A 237 -0.57 12.60 11.50
C ASN A 237 0.64 13.55 11.70
N GLN A 238 1.73 13.04 12.28
CA GLN A 238 2.92 13.87 12.57
C GLN A 238 3.68 14.32 11.31
N SER A 239 3.56 13.60 10.19
CA SER A 239 4.23 13.98 8.93
C SER A 239 3.69 15.27 8.31
N ARG A 240 2.50 15.73 8.71
CA ARG A 240 1.95 17.01 8.28
C ARG A 240 2.63 18.21 8.96
N GLU A 241 3.19 17.99 10.14
CA GLU A 241 3.82 19.03 10.93
C GLU A 241 5.25 19.26 10.40
N SER A 242 5.67 20.53 10.35
CA SER A 242 7.05 20.84 9.96
C SER A 242 8.02 20.36 11.04
N SER A 243 9.19 19.90 10.61
CA SER A 243 10.34 19.67 11.49
C SER A 243 11.17 20.94 11.75
N ASP A 244 10.85 22.05 11.08
CA ASP A 244 11.64 23.29 11.02
C ASP A 244 13.09 23.09 10.52
N VAL A 245 13.38 21.99 9.82
CA VAL A 245 14.68 21.69 9.24
C VAL A 245 14.65 21.92 7.72
N THR A 246 15.26 23.02 7.27
CA THR A 246 15.27 23.46 5.86
C THR A 246 16.64 23.40 5.19
N LEU A 247 17.64 22.77 5.82
CA LEU A 247 19.04 22.79 5.34
C LEU A 247 19.18 22.35 3.88
N LEU A 248 18.45 21.30 3.50
CA LEU A 248 18.49 20.76 2.15
C LEU A 248 17.77 21.67 1.15
N ASP A 249 16.68 22.30 1.55
CA ASP A 249 15.97 23.29 0.72
C ASP A 249 16.88 24.49 0.44
N ASP A 250 17.46 25.07 1.49
CA ASP A 250 18.38 26.20 1.40
C ASP A 250 19.60 25.88 0.52
N TYR A 251 20.16 24.68 0.67
CA TYR A 251 21.27 24.21 -0.14
C TYR A 251 20.90 24.07 -1.62
N ILE A 252 19.75 23.45 -1.93
CA ILE A 252 19.29 23.27 -3.32
C ILE A 252 19.05 24.63 -3.98
N ASP A 253 18.41 25.57 -3.27
CA ASP A 253 18.12 26.90 -3.80
C ASP A 253 19.38 27.74 -4.05
N GLN A 254 20.43 27.57 -3.23
CA GLN A 254 21.69 28.30 -3.38
C GLN A 254 22.61 27.72 -4.47
N ASN A 255 22.53 26.41 -4.74
CA ASN A 255 23.50 25.71 -5.60
C ASN A 255 22.92 25.24 -6.93
N PHE A 256 21.60 25.24 -7.12
CA PHE A 256 20.96 24.78 -8.35
C PHE A 256 19.98 25.82 -8.89
N ILE A 257 20.10 26.12 -10.18
CA ILE A 257 19.27 27.08 -10.88
C ILE A 257 18.05 26.36 -11.47
N HIS A 258 16.87 26.97 -11.34
CA HIS A 258 15.65 26.49 -12.00
C HIS A 258 15.81 26.54 -13.51
N THR A 259 15.68 25.39 -14.19
CA THR A 259 15.81 25.30 -15.64
C THR A 259 14.46 25.12 -16.32
N LYS A 260 13.60 24.24 -15.81
CA LYS A 260 12.33 23.89 -16.45
C LYS A 260 11.30 23.37 -15.45
N LYS A 261 10.02 23.66 -15.69
CA LYS A 261 8.88 22.98 -15.06
C LYS A 261 8.19 22.09 -16.10
N ILE A 262 8.06 20.80 -15.79
CA ILE A 262 7.45 19.77 -16.65
C ILE A 262 6.33 19.09 -15.84
N GLY A 263 5.08 19.46 -16.12
CA GLY A 263 3.95 19.01 -15.29
C GLY A 263 4.17 19.37 -13.81
N GLU A 264 4.12 18.36 -12.95
CA GLU A 264 4.36 18.47 -11.51
C GLU A 264 5.85 18.41 -11.12
N PHE A 265 6.76 18.32 -12.09
CA PHE A 265 8.19 18.23 -11.83
C PHE A 265 8.89 19.56 -12.09
N THR A 266 9.75 19.96 -11.17
CA THR A 266 10.69 21.06 -11.34
C THR A 266 12.09 20.49 -11.53
N LEU A 267 12.71 20.80 -12.67
CA LEU A 267 14.09 20.47 -12.97
C LEU A 267 14.98 21.66 -12.58
N LYS A 268 16.03 21.37 -11.81
CA LYS A 268 17.10 22.32 -11.49
C LYS A 268 18.44 21.73 -11.88
N ARG A 269 19.37 22.57 -12.33
CA ARG A 269 20.74 22.18 -12.68
C ARG A 269 21.75 23.12 -12.02
N ARG A 270 22.96 22.62 -11.71
CA ARG A 270 24.08 23.46 -11.30
C ARG A 270 24.55 24.36 -12.43
#